data_AF-A0A7K7SKT2-F1
#
_entry.id   AF-A0A7K7SKT2-F1
#
_cell.length_a   1.000
_cell.length_b   1.000
_cell.length_c   1.000
_cell.angle_alpha   90.00
_cell.angle_beta   90.00
_cell.angle_gamma   90.00
#
_symmetry.space_group_name_H-M   'P 1'
#
loop_
_entity.id
_entity.type
_entity.pdbx_description
1 polymer ?
#
loop_
_entity_poly.entity_id
_entity_poly.type
_entity_poly.pdbx_seq_one_letter_code
_entity_poly.pdbx_strand_id
1 'polypeptide(L)'
;AFCPAHSPEQAVEATPEPGTQCLICMEPVEDRKTYSTMVCPACKSTWFHRDCIQGQALCAGILSLQCPLCRNSEAFVVEMFIMGIRIPFRLPSWEDEDAFAELGERHSQCDANDCLYPGGRDEAEEEGPWELLLCCSCAAEGTHRHCSGLRDSITSWECDSC
;
A
#
# COMPACT_ATOMS: atom_id res chain seq x y z
N ALA A 1 -6.52 -7.66 27.31
CA ALA A 1 -5.19 -7.01 27.36
C ALA A 1 -4.40 -7.63 28.51
N PHE A 2 -3.11 -7.87 28.32
CA PHE A 2 -2.23 -8.35 29.39
C PHE A 2 -1.87 -7.18 30.32
N CYS A 3 -1.76 -7.44 31.63
CA CYS A 3 -1.19 -6.45 32.53
C CYS A 3 0.34 -6.51 32.48
N PRO A 4 1.06 -5.44 32.87
CA PRO A 4 2.52 -5.42 32.86
C PRO A 4 3.18 -6.57 33.63
N ALA A 5 2.54 -7.09 34.69
CA ALA A 5 3.05 -8.21 35.47
C ALA A 5 2.84 -9.60 34.81
N HIS A 6 2.00 -9.69 33.78
CA HIS A 6 1.62 -10.95 33.14
C HIS A 6 1.61 -10.83 31.61
N SER A 7 2.49 -9.98 31.05
CA SER A 7 2.70 -9.93 29.61
C SER A 7 3.44 -11.18 29.14
N PRO A 8 3.01 -11.81 28.03
CA PRO A 8 3.76 -12.93 27.46
C PRO A 8 5.13 -12.45 26.97
N GLU A 9 6.11 -13.34 27.06
CA GLU A 9 7.46 -13.13 26.54
C GLU A 9 7.77 -14.22 25.52
N GLN A 10 8.44 -13.87 24.41
CA GLN A 10 8.82 -14.88 23.43
C GLN A 10 9.90 -15.79 24.01
N ALA A 11 9.75 -17.09 23.85
CA ALA A 11 10.77 -18.07 24.28
C ALA A 11 12.00 -18.11 23.36
N VAL A 12 11.96 -17.39 22.23
CA VAL A 12 13.06 -17.35 21.26
C VAL A 12 14.27 -16.64 21.86
N GLU A 13 15.38 -17.37 21.95
CA GLU A 13 16.70 -16.84 22.32
C GLU A 13 17.34 -16.15 21.12
N ALA A 14 17.09 -14.86 20.99
CA ALA A 14 17.69 -13.98 20.00
C ALA A 14 17.83 -12.57 20.59
N THR A 15 18.82 -11.82 20.13
CA THR A 15 19.02 -10.40 20.47
C THR A 15 19.28 -9.61 19.19
N PRO A 16 18.69 -8.42 19.02
CA PRO A 16 18.94 -7.59 17.86
C PRO A 16 20.37 -7.05 17.91
N GLU A 17 21.00 -6.91 16.74
CA GLU A 17 22.26 -6.20 16.63
C GLU A 17 22.03 -4.67 16.80
N PRO A 18 23.03 -3.90 17.26
CA PRO A 18 22.90 -2.45 17.37
C PRO A 18 22.49 -1.82 16.04
N GLY A 19 21.44 -1.00 16.06
CA GLY A 19 20.91 -0.36 14.85
C GLY A 19 19.99 -1.24 14.01
N THR A 20 19.58 -2.41 14.51
CA THR A 20 18.53 -3.22 13.85
C THR A 20 17.27 -2.36 13.64
N GLN A 21 16.73 -2.40 12.43
CA GLN A 21 15.51 -1.66 12.06
C GLN A 21 14.31 -2.59 11.98
N CYS A 22 13.14 -2.06 12.33
CA CYS A 22 11.87 -2.72 12.07
C CYS A 22 11.56 -2.68 10.58
N LEU A 23 11.38 -3.83 9.92
CA LEU A 23 11.09 -3.89 8.47
C LEU A 23 9.71 -3.33 8.06
N ILE A 24 8.87 -2.95 9.02
CA ILE A 24 7.53 -2.40 8.74
C ILE A 24 7.58 -0.88 8.66
N CYS A 25 8.22 -0.21 9.64
CA CYS A 25 8.30 1.25 9.69
C CYS A 25 9.67 1.81 9.33
N MET A 26 10.69 0.97 9.16
CA MET A 26 12.09 1.34 8.89
C MET A 26 12.78 2.13 10.01
N GLU A 27 12.17 2.19 11.20
CA GLU A 27 12.74 2.83 12.39
C GLU A 27 13.51 1.81 13.26
N PRO A 28 14.53 2.25 14.01
CA PRO A 28 15.31 1.36 14.89
C PRO A 28 14.43 0.77 15.99
N VAL A 29 14.64 -0.52 16.27
CA VAL A 29 14.02 -1.18 17.44
C VAL A 29 14.93 -1.05 18.67
N GLU A 30 14.39 -1.38 19.85
CA GLU A 30 15.21 -1.51 21.05
C GLU A 30 16.28 -2.60 20.87
N ASP A 31 17.40 -2.47 21.58
CA ASP A 31 18.56 -3.37 21.53
C ASP A 31 18.33 -4.73 22.23
N ARG A 32 17.09 -5.00 22.64
CA ARG A 32 16.69 -6.22 23.32
C ARG A 32 15.23 -6.55 23.06
N LYS A 33 14.90 -7.82 23.23
CA LYS A 33 13.53 -8.31 23.28
C LYS A 33 12.83 -7.72 24.51
N THR A 34 11.67 -7.10 24.28
CA THR A 34 10.81 -6.52 25.31
C THR A 34 9.35 -6.72 24.92
N TYR A 35 8.40 -6.25 25.73
CA TYR A 35 6.99 -6.26 25.33
C TYR A 35 6.75 -5.47 24.04
N SER A 36 7.49 -4.38 23.80
CA SER A 36 7.42 -3.52 22.62
C SER A 36 8.24 -4.03 21.43
N THR A 37 9.24 -4.90 21.66
CA THR A 37 10.19 -5.34 20.64
C THR A 37 10.18 -6.86 20.48
N MET A 38 9.72 -7.34 19.32
CA MET A 38 9.51 -8.76 19.04
C MET A 38 10.35 -9.26 17.86
N VAL A 39 10.69 -10.55 17.87
CA VAL A 39 11.47 -11.23 16.82
C VAL A 39 10.59 -12.20 16.04
N CYS A 40 10.88 -12.38 14.74
CA CYS A 40 10.30 -13.47 13.98
C CYS A 40 10.78 -14.83 14.54
N PRO A 41 9.88 -15.74 14.97
CA PRO A 41 10.28 -17.04 15.54
C PRO A 41 10.93 -17.97 14.51
N ALA A 42 10.59 -17.80 13.22
CA ALA A 42 11.07 -18.67 12.15
C ALA A 42 12.51 -18.32 11.72
N CYS A 43 12.77 -17.08 11.35
CA CYS A 43 14.09 -16.67 10.87
C CYS A 43 15.03 -16.16 11.96
N LYS A 44 14.49 -15.74 13.12
CA LYS A 44 15.23 -15.27 14.30
C LYS A 44 16.16 -14.05 14.06
N SER A 45 16.12 -13.47 12.86
CA SER A 45 16.95 -12.35 12.46
C SER A 45 16.16 -11.06 12.26
N THR A 46 14.85 -11.15 12.03
CA THR A 46 14.00 -9.97 11.83
C THR A 46 13.31 -9.54 13.11
N TRP A 47 13.38 -8.25 13.40
CA TRP A 47 12.83 -7.62 14.59
C TRP A 47 11.77 -6.58 14.22
N PHE A 48 10.82 -6.37 15.11
CA PHE A 48 9.69 -5.48 14.88
C PHE A 48 9.21 -4.82 16.15
N HIS A 49 8.67 -3.62 15.99
CA HIS A 49 7.80 -3.03 17.00
C HIS A 49 6.49 -3.82 17.08
N ARG A 50 6.03 -4.07 18.31
CA ARG A 50 4.75 -4.71 18.59
C ARG A 50 3.59 -4.00 17.89
N ASP A 51 3.56 -2.67 17.95
CA ASP A 51 2.51 -1.87 17.34
C ASP A 51 2.52 -1.96 15.82
N CYS A 52 3.71 -2.04 15.21
CA CYS A 52 3.82 -2.25 13.76
C CYS A 52 3.26 -3.61 13.35
N ILE A 53 3.57 -4.68 14.10
CA ILE A 53 2.98 -6.00 13.84
C ILE A 53 1.46 -5.96 14.08
N GLN A 54 0.99 -5.26 15.10
CA GLN A 54 -0.44 -5.12 15.38
C GLN A 54 -1.17 -4.42 14.23
N GLY A 55 -0.60 -3.35 13.68
CA GLY A 55 -1.11 -2.69 12.48
C GLY A 55 -1.13 -3.63 11.28
N GLN A 56 0.00 -4.30 11.01
CA GLN A 56 0.10 -5.25 9.90
C GLN A 56 -0.91 -6.39 10.02
N ALA A 57 -1.08 -6.96 11.22
CA ALA A 57 -2.05 -8.01 11.48
C ALA A 57 -3.50 -7.55 11.26
N LEU A 58 -3.84 -6.33 11.68
CA LEU A 58 -5.16 -5.77 11.45
C LEU A 58 -5.43 -5.60 9.95
N CYS A 59 -4.46 -5.10 9.19
CA CYS A 59 -4.60 -4.93 7.73
C CYS A 59 -4.62 -6.27 6.98
N ALA A 60 -3.68 -7.16 7.25
CA ALA A 60 -3.50 -8.41 6.51
C ALA A 60 -4.51 -9.50 6.86
N GLY A 61 -5.01 -9.51 8.10
CA GLY A 61 -5.81 -10.63 8.61
C GLY A 61 -5.02 -11.94 8.69
N ILE A 62 -5.68 -13.00 9.15
CA ILE A 62 -5.03 -14.31 9.37
C ILE A 62 -4.54 -14.98 8.09
N LEU A 63 -5.17 -14.68 6.94
CA LEU A 63 -4.90 -15.35 5.67
C LEU A 63 -3.62 -14.85 4.98
N SER A 64 -3.18 -13.64 5.30
CA SER A 64 -2.02 -13.00 4.63
C SER A 64 -0.96 -12.47 5.59
N LEU A 65 -1.14 -12.66 6.90
CA LEU A 65 -0.11 -12.32 7.87
C LEU A 65 1.05 -13.33 7.77
N GLN A 66 2.24 -12.82 7.50
CA GLN A 66 3.49 -13.58 7.42
C GLN A 66 4.67 -12.67 7.72
N CYS A 67 5.81 -13.27 8.06
CA CYS A 67 7.05 -12.51 8.22
C CYS A 67 7.42 -11.82 6.89
N PRO A 68 7.64 -10.49 6.87
CA PRO A 68 8.05 -9.77 5.66
C PRO A 68 9.36 -10.28 5.02
N LEU A 69 10.28 -10.81 5.83
CA LEU A 69 11.58 -11.31 5.35
C LEU A 69 11.50 -12.75 4.84
N CYS A 70 11.14 -13.70 5.72
CA CYS A 70 11.22 -15.13 5.40
C CYS A 70 9.92 -15.73 4.87
N ARG A 71 8.83 -14.94 4.82
CA ARG A 71 7.49 -15.35 4.38
C ARG A 71 6.89 -16.55 5.12
N ASN A 72 7.44 -16.91 6.27
CA ASN A 72 6.81 -17.91 7.12
C ASN A 72 5.51 -17.33 7.70
N SER A 73 4.39 -17.99 7.45
CA SER A 73 3.08 -17.65 8.01
C SER A 73 2.79 -18.46 9.27
N GLU A 74 2.96 -19.77 9.25
CA GLU A 74 2.52 -20.68 10.33
C GLU A 74 3.15 -20.34 11.69
N ALA A 75 4.48 -20.44 11.83
CA ALA A 75 5.14 -20.17 13.10
C ALA A 75 5.03 -18.70 13.49
N PHE A 76 5.06 -17.80 12.49
CA PHE A 76 4.92 -16.37 12.71
C PHE A 76 3.55 -16.01 13.31
N VAL A 77 2.46 -16.42 12.66
CA VAL A 77 1.08 -16.13 13.08
C VAL A 77 0.80 -16.73 14.46
N VAL A 78 1.19 -17.98 14.69
CA VAL A 78 0.98 -18.65 15.98
C VAL A 78 1.70 -17.90 17.10
N GLU A 79 2.97 -17.56 16.92
CA GLU A 79 3.74 -16.82 17.93
C GLU A 79 3.15 -15.43 18.16
N MET A 80 2.83 -14.68 17.11
CA MET A 80 2.24 -13.34 17.25
C MET A 80 0.91 -13.40 18.00
N PHE A 81 0.08 -14.43 17.74
CA PHE A 81 -1.16 -14.65 18.47
C PHE A 81 -0.93 -14.93 19.96
N ILE A 82 0.01 -15.84 20.29
CA ILE A 82 0.38 -16.15 21.69
C ILE A 82 0.90 -14.89 22.40
N MET A 83 1.69 -14.07 21.69
CA MET A 83 2.18 -12.79 22.20
C MET A 83 1.10 -11.73 22.36
N GLY A 84 -0.16 -12.01 21.98
CA GLY A 84 -1.29 -11.10 22.18
C GLY A 84 -1.54 -10.13 21.05
N ILE A 85 -1.02 -10.39 19.85
CA ILE A 85 -1.38 -9.63 18.67
C ILE A 85 -2.77 -10.06 18.23
N ARG A 86 -3.67 -9.08 18.07
CA ARG A 86 -5.01 -9.33 17.54
C ARG A 86 -4.93 -9.55 16.04
N ILE A 87 -5.31 -10.75 15.58
CA ILE A 87 -5.29 -11.15 14.17
C ILE A 87 -6.74 -11.49 13.76
N PRO A 88 -7.41 -10.64 12.96
CA PRO A 88 -8.79 -10.87 12.57
C PRO A 88 -8.91 -11.99 11.52
N PHE A 89 -9.99 -12.76 11.60
CA PHE A 89 -10.36 -13.74 10.58
C PHE A 89 -11.10 -13.03 9.43
N ARG A 90 -10.35 -12.40 8.54
CA ARG A 90 -10.86 -11.69 7.36
C ARG A 90 -9.83 -11.71 6.24
N LEU A 91 -10.30 -11.43 5.02
CA LEU A 91 -9.43 -11.07 3.91
C LEU A 91 -8.67 -9.77 4.23
N PRO A 92 -7.48 -9.57 3.65
CA PRO A 92 -6.74 -8.34 3.81
C PRO A 92 -7.56 -7.10 3.43
N SER A 93 -7.31 -5.99 4.10
CA SER A 93 -7.98 -4.72 3.79
C SER A 93 -7.64 -4.16 2.42
N TRP A 94 -6.56 -4.62 1.78
CA TRP A 94 -6.24 -4.23 0.40
C TRP A 94 -7.00 -5.05 -0.64
N GLU A 95 -7.75 -6.08 -0.24
CA GLU A 95 -8.70 -6.76 -1.13
C GLU A 95 -10.09 -6.12 -1.06
N ASP A 96 -10.25 -5.02 -0.30
CA ASP A 96 -11.46 -4.20 -0.32
C ASP A 96 -11.59 -3.50 -1.69
N GLU A 97 -12.79 -3.42 -2.24
CA GLU A 97 -13.02 -2.90 -3.61
C GLU A 97 -12.51 -1.45 -3.76
N ASP A 98 -12.56 -0.68 -2.67
CA ASP A 98 -12.13 0.71 -2.62
C ASP A 98 -10.64 0.90 -2.29
N ALA A 99 -9.88 -0.16 -1.93
CA ALA A 99 -8.50 -0.03 -1.47
C ALA A 99 -7.53 0.50 -2.54
N PHE A 100 -7.92 0.39 -3.80
CA PHE A 100 -7.19 0.90 -4.97
C PHE A 100 -7.98 1.97 -5.73
N ALA A 101 -9.08 2.51 -5.17
CA ALA A 101 -9.89 3.52 -5.84
C ALA A 101 -9.03 4.73 -6.28
N GLU A 102 -8.16 5.22 -5.39
CA GLU A 102 -7.22 6.33 -5.68
C GLU A 102 -6.17 5.96 -6.75
N LEU A 103 -5.85 4.67 -6.93
CA LEU A 103 -4.95 4.18 -7.97
C LEU A 103 -5.67 3.90 -9.30
N GLY A 104 -7.01 3.83 -9.27
CA GLY A 104 -7.87 3.66 -10.43
C GLY A 104 -8.36 4.97 -11.05
N GLU A 105 -8.28 6.08 -10.32
CA GLU A 105 -8.62 7.40 -10.85
C GLU A 105 -7.57 7.84 -11.88
N ARG A 106 -7.84 7.50 -13.15
CA ARG A 106 -7.17 8.13 -14.28
C ARG A 106 -7.52 9.62 -14.28
N HIS A 107 -6.55 10.43 -14.69
CA HIS A 107 -6.82 11.80 -15.08
C HIS A 107 -8.01 11.80 -16.06
N SER A 108 -9.01 12.65 -15.80
CA SER A 108 -10.30 12.61 -16.48
C SER A 108 -10.77 14.00 -16.93
N GLN A 109 -9.89 15.00 -16.86
CA GLN A 109 -10.19 16.37 -17.22
C GLN A 109 -9.46 16.77 -18.50
N CYS A 110 -9.92 17.83 -19.16
CA CYS A 110 -9.24 18.43 -20.30
C CYS A 110 -8.41 19.64 -19.83
N ASP A 111 -7.08 19.52 -19.95
CA ASP A 111 -6.08 20.53 -19.59
C ASP A 111 -5.76 21.51 -20.72
N ALA A 112 -6.35 21.36 -21.91
CA ALA A 112 -6.16 22.30 -23.00
C ALA A 112 -6.51 23.73 -22.56
N ASN A 113 -5.68 24.72 -22.89
CA ASN A 113 -5.91 26.12 -22.46
C ASN A 113 -7.36 26.59 -22.74
N ASP A 114 -7.84 26.34 -23.96
CA ASP A 114 -9.23 26.59 -24.36
C ASP A 114 -9.96 25.26 -24.60
N CYS A 115 -10.78 24.82 -23.63
CA CYS A 115 -11.66 23.67 -23.83
C CYS A 115 -12.87 24.09 -24.67
N LEU A 116 -13.07 23.38 -25.79
CA LEU A 116 -14.13 23.63 -26.76
C LEU A 116 -15.36 22.75 -26.54
N TYR A 117 -15.31 21.79 -25.61
CA TYR A 117 -16.39 20.84 -25.40
C TYR A 117 -17.57 21.49 -24.64
N PRO A 118 -18.80 21.45 -25.18
CA PRO A 118 -19.95 22.04 -24.50
C PRO A 118 -20.31 21.38 -23.16
N GLY A 119 -19.95 20.10 -22.96
CA GLY A 119 -20.12 19.39 -21.69
C GLY A 119 -19.16 19.85 -20.59
N GLY A 120 -18.17 20.67 -20.94
CA GLY A 120 -17.15 21.14 -20.01
C GLY A 120 -15.92 20.26 -19.97
N ARG A 121 -14.99 20.56 -19.07
CA ARG A 121 -13.66 19.90 -19.03
C ARG A 121 -13.69 18.52 -18.40
N ASP A 122 -14.68 18.25 -17.55
CA ASP A 122 -14.79 17.04 -16.73
C ASP A 122 -15.59 15.92 -17.43
N GLU A 123 -16.12 16.20 -18.62
CA GLU A 123 -16.89 15.26 -19.41
C GLU A 123 -16.15 14.93 -20.71
N ALA A 124 -16.31 13.71 -21.20
CA ALA A 124 -15.73 13.24 -22.45
C ALA A 124 -16.62 12.17 -23.09
N GLU A 125 -16.57 12.06 -24.41
CA GLU A 125 -17.22 10.97 -25.15
C GLU A 125 -16.35 9.71 -25.10
N GLU A 126 -16.98 8.53 -25.21
CA GLU A 126 -16.27 7.25 -25.27
C GLU A 126 -15.43 7.14 -26.54
N GLU A 127 -15.94 7.63 -27.67
CA GLU A 127 -15.25 7.71 -28.96
C GLU A 127 -15.64 9.00 -29.69
N GLY A 128 -14.72 9.55 -30.48
CA GLY A 128 -14.99 10.64 -31.41
C GLY A 128 -14.25 11.94 -31.11
N PRO A 129 -14.79 13.11 -31.52
CA PRO A 129 -14.10 14.39 -31.44
C PRO A 129 -13.88 14.89 -30.00
N TRP A 130 -14.70 14.39 -29.06
CA TRP A 130 -14.65 14.75 -27.65
C TRP A 130 -14.16 13.60 -26.76
N GLU A 131 -13.53 12.59 -27.36
CA GLU A 131 -12.74 11.60 -26.63
C GLU A 131 -11.57 12.29 -25.92
N LEU A 132 -11.36 11.92 -24.64
CA LEU A 132 -10.24 12.40 -23.84
C LEU A 132 -9.01 11.51 -24.07
N LEU A 133 -7.95 12.10 -24.63
CA LEU A 133 -6.67 11.45 -24.78
C LEU A 133 -5.75 11.86 -23.64
N LEU A 134 -5.17 10.88 -22.95
CA LEU A 134 -4.14 11.12 -21.93
C LEU A 134 -2.76 11.16 -22.56
N CYS A 135 -1.87 11.97 -21.98
CA CYS A 135 -0.49 12.04 -22.41
C CYS A 135 0.15 10.66 -22.32
N CYS A 136 0.73 10.16 -23.41
CA CYS A 136 1.34 8.84 -23.46
C CYS A 136 2.58 8.69 -22.56
N SER A 137 3.19 9.81 -22.16
CA SER A 137 4.44 9.84 -21.42
C SER A 137 4.22 9.97 -19.90
N CYS A 138 3.27 10.79 -19.45
CA CYS A 138 3.02 11.01 -18.02
C CYS A 138 1.65 10.55 -17.52
N ALA A 139 0.65 10.42 -18.42
CA ALA A 139 -0.76 10.22 -18.09
C ALA A 139 -1.36 11.19 -17.04
N ALA A 140 -0.64 12.29 -16.75
CA ALA A 140 -1.01 13.27 -15.73
C ALA A 140 -1.81 14.44 -16.30
N GLU A 141 -1.73 14.66 -17.62
CA GLU A 141 -2.54 15.61 -18.36
C GLU A 141 -3.42 14.88 -19.38
N GLY A 142 -4.56 15.48 -19.71
CA GLY A 142 -5.52 15.03 -20.71
C GLY A 142 -5.97 16.14 -21.65
N THR A 143 -6.32 15.80 -22.88
CA THR A 143 -6.95 16.74 -23.81
C THR A 143 -8.06 16.07 -24.60
N HIS A 144 -9.14 16.81 -24.87
CA HIS A 144 -10.07 16.36 -25.91
C HIS A 144 -9.40 16.46 -27.26
N ARG A 145 -9.65 15.49 -28.13
CA ARG A 145 -9.11 15.45 -29.50
C ARG A 145 -9.24 16.80 -30.23
N HIS A 146 -10.42 17.40 -30.22
CA HIS A 146 -10.65 18.71 -30.87
C HIS A 146 -10.01 19.89 -30.15
N CYS A 147 -9.82 19.84 -28.83
CA CYS A 147 -9.18 20.94 -28.09
C CYS A 147 -7.68 21.07 -28.46
N SER A 148 -7.03 19.97 -28.83
CA SER A 148 -5.65 19.97 -29.34
C SER A 148 -5.56 19.89 -30.87
N GLY A 149 -6.67 20.07 -31.61
CA GLY A 149 -6.67 20.08 -33.07
C GLY A 149 -6.23 18.75 -33.71
N LEU A 150 -6.43 17.64 -33.01
CA LEU A 150 -6.03 16.31 -33.46
C LEU A 150 -7.04 15.75 -34.47
N ARG A 151 -6.56 14.96 -35.42
CA ARG A 151 -7.42 14.24 -36.39
C ARG A 151 -8.02 13.00 -35.75
N ASP A 152 -9.16 12.54 -36.26
CA ASP A 152 -9.86 11.33 -35.76
C ASP A 152 -9.02 10.05 -35.86
N SER A 153 -8.01 10.01 -36.73
CA SER A 153 -7.11 8.86 -36.88
C SER A 153 -5.99 8.79 -35.83
N ILE A 154 -5.80 9.82 -35.00
CA ILE A 154 -4.70 9.90 -34.03
C ILE A 154 -5.14 9.29 -32.70
N THR A 155 -4.47 8.25 -32.22
CA THR A 155 -4.82 7.60 -30.94
C THR A 155 -3.85 7.92 -29.80
N SER A 156 -2.81 8.73 -30.07
CA SER A 156 -1.78 9.10 -29.11
C SER A 156 -1.59 10.60 -29.08
N TRP A 157 -1.44 11.17 -27.88
CA TRP A 157 -1.13 12.56 -27.65
C TRP A 157 -0.05 12.67 -26.56
N GLU A 158 0.76 13.71 -26.60
CA GLU A 158 1.80 14.03 -25.64
C GLU A 158 1.66 15.51 -25.26
N CYS A 159 1.74 15.81 -23.96
CA CYS A 159 1.64 17.18 -23.44
C CYS A 159 2.98 17.92 -23.56
N ASP A 160 2.93 19.25 -23.59
CA ASP A 160 4.12 20.10 -23.76
C ASP A 160 5.10 20.06 -22.56
N SER A 161 4.65 19.51 -21.42
CA SER A 161 5.42 19.40 -20.18
C SER A 161 6.32 18.16 -20.10
N CYS A 162 6.24 17.24 -21.06
CA CYS A 162 7.06 16.03 -21.19
C CYS A 162 8.23 16.24 -22.15
#